data_AF-A0A9W9WHE8-F1
#
_entry.id   AF-A0A9W9WHE8-F1
#
_cell.length_a   1.000
_cell.length_b   1.000
_cell.length_c   1.000
_cell.angle_alpha   90.00
_cell.angle_beta   90.00
_cell.angle_gamma   90.00
#
_symmetry.space_group_name_H-M   'P 1'
#
loop_
_entity.id
_entity.type
_entity.pdbx_description
1 polymer ?
#
loop_
_entity_poly.entity_id
_entity_poly.type
_entity_poly.pdbx_seq_one_letter_code
_entity_poly.pdbx_strand_id
1 'polypeptide(L)'
;MEAEGVFTVGGCIELARMTGMIKYERHRTHNASTLGAGWIECESGEPISGLDVKSKLEGRIREDTGIRILDPDDYSEPNPRLRDVLHEVGTQEELPPVERSPQAAEGFKARYGDAVEILQDGTTATVEIRRGAYIFIPKALNTEYFVEAQIPTD
;
A
#
# COMPACT_ATOMS: atom_id res chain seq x y z
N MET A 1 -18.92 18.03 6.83
CA MET A 1 -17.68 18.64 6.30
C MET A 1 -17.96 19.71 5.26
N GLU A 2 -18.66 19.41 4.16
CA GLU A 2 -18.94 20.41 3.10
C GLU A 2 -19.81 21.59 3.57
N ALA A 3 -20.99 21.31 4.13
CA ALA A 3 -21.93 22.36 4.54
C ALA A 3 -21.48 23.13 5.80
N GLU A 4 -21.00 22.41 6.81
CA GLU A 4 -20.79 22.96 8.16
C GLU A 4 -19.31 23.05 8.58
N GLY A 5 -18.37 22.53 7.79
CA GLY A 5 -16.94 22.50 8.14
C GLY A 5 -16.57 21.62 9.36
N VAL A 6 -17.54 20.99 10.00
CA VAL A 6 -17.37 20.11 11.17
C VAL A 6 -18.10 18.79 10.98
N PHE A 7 -17.64 17.74 11.66
CA PHE A 7 -18.36 16.47 11.74
C PHE A 7 -19.38 16.50 12.87
N THR A 8 -20.55 15.91 12.64
CA THR A 8 -21.48 15.60 13.74
C THR A 8 -20.98 14.38 14.51
N VAL A 9 -21.53 14.11 15.69
CA VAL A 9 -21.22 12.87 16.42
C VAL A 9 -21.53 11.64 15.56
N GLY A 10 -22.67 11.66 14.85
CA GLY A 10 -23.04 10.60 13.91
C GLY A 10 -22.04 10.46 12.76
N GLY A 11 -21.56 11.57 12.19
CA GLY A 11 -20.54 11.56 11.15
C GLY A 11 -19.20 10.99 11.64
N CYS A 12 -18.79 11.29 12.88
CA CYS A 12 -17.59 10.68 13.47
C CYS A 12 -17.77 9.17 13.69
N ILE A 13 -18.94 8.71 14.13
CA ILE A 13 -19.24 7.27 14.28
C ILE A 13 -19.19 6.57 12.93
N GLU A 14 -19.77 7.17 11.89
CA GLU A 14 -19.78 6.59 10.55
C GLU A 14 -18.37 6.46 9.98
N LEU A 15 -17.57 7.54 10.04
CA LEU A 15 -16.19 7.53 9.57
C LEU A 15 -15.33 6.55 10.39
N ALA A 16 -15.36 6.61 11.72
CA ALA A 16 -14.60 5.70 12.58
C ALA A 16 -14.94 4.21 12.32
N ARG A 17 -16.19 3.92 11.96
CA ARG A 17 -16.60 2.55 11.60
C ARG A 17 -16.10 2.16 10.21
N MET A 18 -16.19 3.06 9.24
CA MET A 18 -15.72 2.82 7.87
C MET A 18 -14.21 2.60 7.82
N THR A 19 -13.46 3.35 8.62
CA THR A 19 -12.00 3.27 8.75
C THR A 19 -11.55 2.34 9.88
N GLY A 20 -12.35 1.34 10.26
CA GLY A 20 -11.91 0.30 11.21
C GLY A 20 -11.54 0.74 12.64
N MET A 21 -11.56 2.03 12.98
CA MET A 21 -11.21 2.56 14.31
C MET A 21 -12.18 2.06 15.40
N ILE A 22 -13.45 1.84 15.05
CA ILE A 22 -14.42 1.20 15.94
C ILE A 22 -15.17 0.05 15.27
N LYS A 23 -15.55 -0.95 16.07
CA LYS A 23 -16.41 -2.05 15.65
C LYS A 23 -17.61 -2.21 16.59
N TYR A 24 -18.73 -2.68 16.05
CA TYR A 24 -19.89 -3.01 16.87
C TYR A 24 -19.83 -4.48 17.29
N GLU A 25 -19.93 -4.73 18.59
CA GLU A 25 -19.97 -6.06 19.16
C GLU A 25 -21.25 -6.26 19.94
N ARG A 26 -21.93 -7.41 19.73
CA ARG A 26 -23.17 -7.75 20.44
C ARG A 26 -22.92 -8.19 21.88
N HIS A 27 -21.74 -8.74 22.16
CA HIS A 27 -21.36 -9.29 23.45
C HIS A 27 -19.97 -8.79 23.82
N ARG A 28 -19.88 -7.51 24.19
CA ARG A 28 -18.61 -6.91 24.64
C ARG A 28 -18.29 -7.39 26.04
N THR A 29 -17.01 -7.62 26.29
CA THR A 29 -16.46 -7.91 27.62
C THR A 29 -15.39 -6.90 27.97
N HIS A 30 -15.34 -6.49 29.24
CA HIS A 30 -14.30 -5.62 29.76
C HIS A 30 -14.09 -5.96 31.24
N ASN A 31 -12.84 -6.10 31.67
CA ASN A 31 -12.47 -6.52 33.03
C ASN A 31 -13.26 -7.75 33.53
N ALA A 32 -13.31 -8.80 32.69
CA ALA A 32 -14.03 -10.05 32.96
C ALA A 32 -15.56 -9.92 33.19
N SER A 33 -16.14 -8.75 32.92
CA SER A 33 -17.58 -8.50 32.99
C SER A 33 -18.19 -8.35 31.60
N THR A 34 -19.42 -8.87 31.40
CA THR A 34 -20.16 -8.70 30.14
C THR A 34 -20.91 -7.37 30.18
N LEU A 35 -20.63 -6.50 29.21
CA LEU A 35 -21.23 -5.17 29.08
C LEU A 35 -22.42 -5.13 28.10
N GLY A 36 -22.64 -6.22 27.35
CA GLY A 36 -23.68 -6.29 26.32
C GLY A 36 -23.25 -5.63 25.00
N ALA A 37 -24.23 -5.20 24.20
CA ALA A 37 -23.97 -4.73 22.84
C ALA A 37 -23.46 -3.27 22.78
N GLY A 38 -22.63 -2.93 21.80
CA GLY A 38 -22.19 -1.56 21.49
C GLY A 38 -20.82 -1.48 20.82
N TRP A 39 -20.17 -0.31 20.90
CA TRP A 39 -18.91 -0.02 20.18
C TRP A 39 -17.65 -0.40 20.98
N ILE A 40 -16.66 -0.96 20.28
CA ILE A 40 -15.29 -1.18 20.78
C ILE A 40 -14.36 -0.31 19.94
N GLU A 41 -13.42 0.38 20.58
CA GLU A 41 -12.28 0.98 19.90
C GLU A 41 -11.27 -0.12 19.56
N CYS A 42 -10.95 -0.26 18.27
CA CYS A 42 -10.20 -1.42 17.78
C CYS A 42 -8.73 -1.42 18.23
N GLU A 43 -8.12 -0.25 18.38
CA GLU A 43 -6.71 -0.13 18.79
C GLU A 43 -6.50 -0.54 20.24
N SER A 44 -7.33 -0.02 21.16
CA SER A 44 -7.24 -0.33 22.58
C SER A 44 -7.94 -1.64 22.96
N GLY A 45 -8.91 -2.07 22.16
CA GLY A 45 -9.83 -3.15 22.50
C GLY A 45 -10.89 -2.74 23.53
N GLU A 46 -10.94 -1.47 23.92
CA GLU A 46 -11.78 -0.98 25.01
C GLU A 46 -13.18 -0.57 24.56
N PRO A 47 -14.22 -0.75 25.40
CA PRO A 47 -15.53 -0.21 25.14
C PRO A 47 -15.53 1.31 25.01
N ILE A 48 -16.12 1.82 23.93
CA ILE A 48 -16.30 3.25 23.70
C ILE A 48 -17.79 3.59 23.63
N SER A 49 -18.18 4.69 24.28
CA SER A 49 -19.53 5.25 24.14
C SER A 49 -19.64 5.98 22.79
N GLY A 50 -20.77 5.87 22.11
CA GLY A 50 -21.01 6.62 20.86
C GLY A 50 -20.88 8.14 21.05
N LEU A 51 -21.17 8.66 22.24
CA LEU A 51 -21.01 10.08 22.57
C LEU A 51 -19.53 10.49 22.68
N ASP A 52 -18.65 9.56 23.05
CA ASP A 52 -17.23 9.80 23.23
C ASP A 52 -16.43 9.64 21.93
N VAL A 53 -17.01 9.03 20.89
CA VAL A 53 -16.34 8.83 19.60
C VAL A 53 -15.84 10.15 19.03
N LYS A 54 -16.65 11.20 19.06
CA LYS A 54 -16.24 12.52 18.53
C LYS A 54 -15.10 13.12 19.35
N SER A 55 -15.20 13.16 20.68
CA SER A 55 -14.18 13.78 21.51
C SER A 55 -12.85 13.03 21.51
N LYS A 56 -12.87 11.70 21.30
CA LYS A 56 -11.68 10.86 21.30
C LYS A 56 -11.05 10.67 19.92
N LEU A 57 -11.86 10.54 18.86
CA LEU A 57 -11.38 10.08 17.54
C LEU A 57 -11.43 11.16 16.45
N GLU A 58 -12.13 12.29 16.63
CA GLU A 58 -12.26 13.30 15.57
C GLU A 58 -10.91 13.86 15.11
N GLY A 59 -9.92 13.98 16.01
CA GLY A 59 -8.57 14.41 15.65
C GLY A 59 -7.95 13.50 14.59
N ARG A 60 -7.89 12.19 14.87
CA ARG A 60 -7.38 11.16 13.95
C ARG A 60 -8.18 11.08 12.65
N ILE A 61 -9.51 11.08 12.75
CA ILE A 61 -10.39 11.08 11.57
C ILE A 61 -10.03 12.25 10.63
N ARG A 62 -9.73 13.43 11.17
CA ARG A 62 -9.38 14.61 10.36
C ARG A 62 -8.00 14.52 9.74
N GLU A 63 -7.05 13.89 10.41
CA GLU A 63 -5.70 13.65 9.88
C GLU A 63 -5.75 12.70 8.68
N ASP A 64 -6.60 11.67 8.76
CA ASP A 64 -6.72 10.62 7.75
C ASP A 64 -7.88 10.83 6.75
N THR A 65 -8.50 12.01 6.69
CA THR A 65 -9.63 12.28 5.77
C THR A 65 -9.37 13.47 4.85
N GLY A 66 -9.65 13.28 3.55
CA GLY A 66 -9.68 14.36 2.57
C GLY A 66 -8.35 14.57 1.86
N ILE A 67 -8.03 15.83 1.58
CA ILE A 67 -6.80 16.21 0.87
C ILE A 67 -5.65 16.24 1.87
N ARG A 68 -4.71 15.31 1.74
CA ARG A 68 -3.55 15.17 2.62
C ARG A 68 -2.32 14.69 1.85
N ILE A 69 -1.16 14.68 2.52
CA ILE A 69 0.06 14.10 1.95
C ILE A 69 -0.20 12.63 1.63
N LEU A 70 0.31 12.13 0.51
CA LEU A 70 0.16 10.74 0.12
C LEU A 70 0.64 9.81 1.25
N ASP A 71 -0.20 8.84 1.58
CA ASP A 71 0.16 7.84 2.59
C ASP A 71 1.20 6.89 1.98
N PRO A 72 2.22 6.47 2.75
CA PRO A 72 3.22 5.53 2.25
C PRO A 72 2.57 4.16 1.98
N ASP A 73 2.82 3.60 0.80
CA ASP A 73 2.50 2.21 0.44
C ASP A 73 3.72 1.33 0.73
N ASP A 74 3.51 0.09 1.20
CA ASP A 74 4.51 -0.94 1.48
C ASP A 74 5.46 -1.19 0.30
N TYR A 75 5.02 -0.89 -0.92
CA TYR A 75 5.78 -1.09 -2.16
C TYR A 75 6.35 0.21 -2.76
N SER A 76 6.17 1.36 -2.10
CA SER A 76 6.58 2.67 -2.61
C SER A 76 7.67 3.32 -1.76
N GLU A 77 8.42 4.25 -2.36
CA GLU A 77 9.37 5.09 -1.61
C GLU A 77 8.70 5.81 -0.42
N PRO A 78 9.25 5.69 0.82
CA PRO A 78 8.67 6.33 2.00
C PRO A 78 8.61 7.86 1.91
N ASN A 79 9.43 8.46 1.06
CA ASN A 79 9.39 9.89 0.80
C ASN A 79 8.33 10.17 -0.27
N PRO A 80 7.21 10.85 0.04
CA PRO A 80 6.11 11.06 -0.90
C PRO A 80 6.48 11.99 -2.07
N ARG A 81 7.64 12.67 -2.00
CA ARG A 81 8.22 13.45 -3.10
C ARG A 81 9.03 12.62 -4.07
N LEU A 82 9.33 11.36 -3.76
CA LEU A 82 10.06 10.47 -4.65
C LEU A 82 9.07 9.52 -5.32
N ARG A 83 9.06 9.52 -6.65
CA ARG A 83 8.30 8.56 -7.44
C ARG A 83 9.26 7.56 -8.08
N ASP A 84 9.00 6.29 -7.82
CA ASP A 84 9.70 5.20 -8.47
C ASP A 84 9.34 5.13 -9.94
N VAL A 85 10.37 5.16 -10.78
CA VAL A 85 10.24 4.96 -12.21
C VAL A 85 11.28 3.96 -12.69
N LEU A 86 10.89 3.19 -13.70
CA LEU A 86 11.80 2.30 -14.40
C LEU A 86 12.40 3.05 -15.60
N HIS A 87 13.72 3.24 -15.59
CA HIS A 87 14.44 3.84 -16.70
C HIS A 87 14.99 2.77 -17.62
N GLU A 88 14.57 2.79 -18.88
CA GLU A 88 15.06 1.87 -19.91
C GLU A 88 16.47 2.28 -20.35
N VAL A 89 17.41 1.34 -20.32
CA VAL A 89 18.79 1.53 -20.79
C VAL A 89 19.24 0.34 -21.62
N GLY A 90 20.08 0.58 -22.63
CA GLY A 90 20.74 -0.48 -23.39
C GLY A 90 21.98 -1.01 -22.68
N THR A 91 22.15 -2.32 -22.61
CA THR A 91 23.32 -2.97 -22.03
C THR A 91 24.54 -2.75 -22.94
N GLN A 92 25.63 -2.26 -22.36
CA GLN A 92 26.90 -2.08 -23.09
C GLN A 92 27.72 -3.37 -23.13
N GLU A 93 27.42 -4.31 -22.24
CA GLU A 93 28.09 -5.60 -22.08
C GLU A 93 27.04 -6.70 -21.87
N GLU A 94 27.44 -7.96 -21.97
CA GLU A 94 26.59 -9.09 -21.61
C GLU A 94 26.39 -9.11 -20.09
N LEU A 95 25.17 -9.41 -19.64
CA LEU A 95 24.88 -9.49 -18.21
C LEU A 95 25.25 -10.87 -17.68
N PRO A 96 25.62 -10.99 -16.39
CA PRO A 96 25.83 -12.27 -15.75
C PRO A 96 24.63 -13.21 -15.95
N PRO A 97 24.86 -14.50 -16.25
CA PRO A 97 23.79 -15.48 -16.39
C PRO A 97 22.94 -15.57 -15.12
N VAL A 98 21.63 -15.75 -15.29
CA VAL A 98 20.68 -15.86 -14.18
C VAL A 98 19.91 -17.16 -14.27
N GLU A 99 19.95 -17.96 -13.21
CA GLU A 99 19.14 -19.17 -13.11
C GLU A 99 17.67 -18.85 -12.83
N ARG A 100 16.79 -19.51 -13.58
CA ARG A 100 15.32 -19.36 -13.50
C ARG A 100 14.64 -20.71 -13.75
N SER A 101 13.33 -20.75 -13.48
CA SER A 101 12.51 -21.87 -13.95
C SER A 101 12.43 -21.85 -15.48
N PRO A 102 12.25 -23.02 -16.15
CA PRO A 102 12.09 -23.09 -17.60
C PRO A 102 10.97 -22.18 -18.11
N GLN A 103 9.84 -22.12 -17.41
CA GLN A 103 8.72 -21.25 -17.73
C GLN A 103 9.09 -19.75 -17.69
N ALA A 104 9.83 -19.31 -16.67
CA ALA A 104 10.26 -17.92 -16.58
C ALA A 104 11.27 -17.59 -17.68
N ALA A 105 12.19 -18.52 -17.97
CA ALA A 105 13.17 -18.36 -19.05
C ALA A 105 12.47 -18.17 -20.41
N GLU A 106 11.46 -18.98 -20.76
CA GLU A 106 10.66 -18.78 -21.98
C GLU A 106 10.06 -17.36 -22.08
N GLY A 107 9.64 -16.79 -20.94
CA GLY A 107 9.19 -15.40 -20.87
C GLY A 107 10.28 -14.39 -21.26
N PHE A 108 11.53 -14.61 -20.85
CA PHE A 108 12.67 -13.80 -21.31
C PHE A 108 12.86 -13.93 -22.83
N LYS A 109 12.83 -15.15 -23.39
CA LYS A 109 12.99 -15.35 -24.84
C LYS A 109 11.89 -14.69 -25.64
N ALA A 110 10.65 -14.80 -25.18
CA ALA A 110 9.51 -14.16 -25.83
C ALA A 110 9.64 -12.62 -25.86
N ARG A 111 10.22 -12.02 -24.82
CA ARG A 111 10.36 -10.55 -24.72
C ARG A 111 11.62 -10.01 -25.41
N TYR A 112 12.76 -10.68 -25.28
CA TYR A 112 14.07 -10.20 -25.74
C TYR A 112 14.52 -10.81 -27.08
N GLY A 113 13.86 -11.87 -27.56
CA GLY A 113 14.17 -12.49 -28.85
C GLY A 113 15.64 -12.91 -28.94
N ASP A 114 16.36 -12.37 -29.90
CA ASP A 114 17.77 -12.70 -30.15
C ASP A 114 18.75 -12.07 -29.15
N ALA A 115 18.28 -11.13 -28.33
CA ALA A 115 19.07 -10.49 -27.29
C ALA A 115 19.17 -11.32 -26.00
N VAL A 116 18.62 -12.54 -25.99
CA VAL A 116 18.74 -13.47 -24.87
C VAL A 116 18.96 -14.91 -25.35
N GLU A 117 19.81 -15.63 -24.64
CA GLU A 117 20.05 -17.06 -24.82
C GLU A 117 19.53 -17.83 -23.60
N ILE A 118 18.99 -19.02 -23.84
CA ILE A 118 18.48 -19.91 -22.79
C ILE A 118 19.20 -21.23 -22.91
N LEU A 119 19.86 -21.61 -21.83
CA LEU A 119 20.50 -22.90 -21.65
C LEU A 119 19.68 -23.68 -20.62
N GLN A 120 18.93 -24.68 -21.06
CA GLN A 120 18.13 -25.51 -20.16
C GLN A 120 18.93 -26.73 -19.72
N ASP A 121 19.00 -26.97 -18.42
CA ASP A 121 19.59 -28.16 -17.81
C ASP A 121 18.59 -28.83 -16.87
N GLY A 122 17.93 -29.88 -17.35
CA GLY A 122 16.93 -30.61 -16.59
C GLY A 122 15.77 -29.73 -16.10
N THR A 123 15.75 -29.46 -14.79
CA THR A 123 14.67 -28.71 -14.12
C THR A 123 14.95 -27.22 -13.98
N THR A 124 16.15 -26.75 -14.33
CA THR A 124 16.53 -25.33 -14.28
C THR A 124 16.89 -24.82 -15.68
N ALA A 125 16.78 -23.50 -15.85
CA ALA A 125 17.18 -22.83 -17.08
C ALA A 125 18.05 -21.62 -16.74
N THR A 126 19.16 -21.49 -17.44
CA THR A 126 20.06 -20.34 -17.34
C THR A 126 19.70 -19.35 -18.44
N VAL A 127 19.48 -18.10 -18.04
CA VAL A 127 19.15 -16.98 -18.94
C VAL A 127 20.37 -16.08 -19.09
N GLU A 128 20.85 -15.91 -20.32
CA GLU A 128 22.00 -15.08 -20.65
C GLU A 128 21.56 -13.90 -21.51
N ILE A 129 21.59 -12.70 -20.93
CA ILE A 129 21.19 -11.47 -21.62
C ILE A 129 22.41 -10.89 -22.34
N ARG A 130 22.30 -10.75 -23.67
CA ARG A 130 23.39 -10.32 -24.52
C ARG A 130 23.58 -8.79 -24.49
N ARG A 131 24.74 -8.36 -24.96
CA ARG A 131 25.05 -6.94 -25.22
C ARG A 131 24.01 -6.35 -26.18
N GLY A 132 23.55 -5.14 -25.86
CA GLY A 132 22.56 -4.41 -26.67
C GLY A 132 21.10 -4.77 -26.36
N ALA A 133 20.85 -5.70 -25.42
CA ALA A 133 19.52 -5.83 -24.82
C ALA A 133 19.15 -4.55 -24.05
N TYR A 134 17.87 -4.27 -23.89
CA TYR A 134 17.43 -3.22 -22.97
C TYR A 134 17.13 -3.80 -21.60
N ILE A 135 17.34 -3.04 -20.54
CA ILE A 135 16.92 -3.37 -19.18
C ILE A 135 16.24 -2.16 -18.55
N PHE A 136 15.47 -2.42 -17.49
CA PHE A 136 14.83 -1.40 -16.69
C PHE A 136 15.57 -1.25 -15.36
N ILE A 137 16.10 -0.05 -15.11
CA ILE A 137 16.77 0.28 -13.85
C ILE A 137 15.84 1.18 -13.02
N PRO A 138 15.48 0.79 -11.78
CA PRO A 138 14.75 1.66 -10.88
C PRO A 138 15.51 2.95 -10.58
N LYS A 139 14.80 4.08 -10.58
CA LYS A 139 15.29 5.35 -10.07
C LYS A 139 14.14 6.15 -9.46
N ALA A 140 14.48 7.07 -8.57
CA ALA A 140 13.53 8.02 -8.02
C ALA A 140 13.54 9.33 -8.82
N LEU A 141 12.35 9.88 -9.08
CA LEU A 141 12.16 11.24 -9.58
C LEU A 141 11.51 12.10 -8.51
N ASN A 142 11.99 13.34 -8.36
CA ASN A 142 11.32 14.32 -7.54
C ASN A 142 9.99 14.72 -8.19
N THR A 143 8.91 14.67 -7.41
CA THR A 143 7.59 15.15 -7.80
C THR A 143 7.11 16.26 -6.88
N GLU A 144 6.38 17.20 -7.46
CA GLU A 144 5.60 18.19 -6.72
C GLU A 144 4.18 17.67 -6.39
N TYR A 145 3.79 16.52 -6.97
CA TYR A 145 2.49 15.87 -6.77
C TYR A 145 2.56 14.83 -5.64
N PHE A 146 2.62 15.32 -4.40
CA PHE A 146 2.71 14.51 -3.18
C PHE A 146 1.52 14.72 -2.22
N VAL A 147 0.47 15.41 -2.68
CA VAL A 147 -0.77 15.69 -1.93
C VAL A 147 -1.95 15.28 -2.80
N GLU A 148 -2.84 14.44 -2.26
CA GLU A 148 -3.98 13.87 -2.99
C GLU A 148 -5.24 13.79 -2.12
N ALA A 149 -6.40 13.72 -2.78
CA ALA A 149 -7.67 13.42 -2.12
C ALA A 149 -7.76 11.90 -1.92
N GLN A 150 -7.36 11.44 -0.74
CA GLN A 150 -7.29 10.02 -0.42
C GLN A 150 -8.56 9.58 0.32
N ILE A 151 -9.01 8.36 0.01
CA ILE A 151 -10.08 7.71 0.78
C ILE A 151 -9.59 7.56 2.23
N PRO A 152 -10.43 7.80 3.24
CA PRO A 152 -10.04 7.59 4.63
C PRO A 152 -9.62 6.13 4.88
N THR A 153 -8.49 5.97 5.56
CA THR A 153 -7.87 4.69 5.93
C THR A 153 -7.73 4.57 7.45
N ASP A 154 -7.37 3.38 7.92
CA ASP A 154 -7.24 3.03 9.35
C ASP A 154 -5.80 3.09 9.88
#